data_AF-A0A8J3EYZ7-F1
#
_entry.id   AF-A0A8J3EYZ7-F1
#
_cell.length_a   1.000
_cell.length_b   1.000
_cell.length_c   1.000
_cell.angle_alpha   90.00
_cell.angle_beta   90.00
_cell.angle_gamma   90.00
#
_symmetry.space_group_name_H-M   'P 1'
#
loop_
_entity.id
_entity.type
_entity.pdbx_description
1 polymer ?
#
loop_
_entity_poly.entity_id
_entity_poly.type
_entity_poly.pdbx_seq_one_letter_code
_entity_poly.pdbx_strand_id
1 'polypeptide(L)'
;MEERTLKKRKMGVYILSFLPGLGHFYLGLMQRGLQFMLLLFCAIFMTHMVEMFAFFIPIIVFYSYFDALQYHSKYRENEELIDEPVFKQNLIRVNKAVIAWIFIGFGGLSLLENSADYLQLSIDFNILYKIIVSAVFVIIGIRILIGKPKEEV
;
A
#
# COMPACT_ATOMS: atom_id res chain seq x y z
N MET A 1 -28.03 -22.52 -18.94
CA MET A 1 -27.84 -21.05 -18.89
C MET A 1 -26.93 -20.62 -17.74
N GLU A 2 -26.99 -21.31 -16.60
CA GLU A 2 -26.22 -21.05 -15.38
C GLU A 2 -24.69 -21.13 -15.54
N GLU A 3 -24.19 -22.02 -16.40
CA GLU A 3 -22.74 -22.15 -16.64
C GLU A 3 -22.14 -20.92 -17.35
N ARG A 4 -22.92 -20.26 -18.22
CA ARG A 4 -22.50 -19.02 -18.92
C ARG A 4 -22.51 -17.81 -17.99
N THR A 5 -23.43 -17.73 -17.04
CA THR A 5 -23.49 -16.64 -16.05
C THR A 5 -22.36 -16.76 -15.03
N LEU A 6 -22.04 -17.98 -14.59
CA LEU A 6 -20.86 -18.28 -13.77
C LEU A 6 -19.55 -17.90 -14.48
N LYS A 7 -19.38 -18.26 -15.76
CA LYS A 7 -18.17 -17.92 -16.54
C LYS A 7 -18.02 -16.40 -16.79
N LYS A 8 -19.13 -15.68 -17.02
CA LYS A 8 -19.12 -14.21 -17.14
C LYS A 8 -18.78 -13.52 -15.81
N ARG A 9 -19.32 -13.99 -14.69
CA ARG A 9 -18.96 -13.49 -13.35
C ARG A 9 -17.49 -13.70 -13.02
N LYS A 10 -16.92 -14.85 -13.41
CA LYS A 10 -15.47 -15.12 -13.30
C LYS A 10 -14.67 -14.02 -14.00
N MET A 11 -14.91 -13.80 -15.29
CA MET A 11 -14.14 -12.84 -16.08
C MET A 11 -14.29 -11.40 -15.57
N GLY A 12 -15.48 -11.05 -15.05
CA GLY A 12 -15.73 -9.75 -14.43
C GLY A 12 -14.80 -9.46 -13.25
N VAL A 13 -14.64 -10.40 -12.31
CA VAL A 13 -13.76 -10.19 -11.15
C VAL A 13 -12.30 -10.06 -11.57
N TYR A 14 -11.78 -10.94 -12.44
CA TYR A 14 -10.37 -10.86 -12.84
C TYR A 14 -10.01 -9.53 -13.52
N ILE A 15 -10.90 -9.01 -14.37
CA ILE A 15 -10.68 -7.74 -15.06
C ILE A 15 -10.83 -6.56 -14.09
N LEU A 16 -11.91 -6.55 -13.30
CA LEU A 16 -12.20 -5.45 -12.37
C LEU A 16 -11.19 -5.37 -11.23
N SER A 17 -10.61 -6.49 -10.79
CA SER A 17 -9.65 -6.51 -9.68
C SER A 17 -8.32 -5.82 -9.99
N PHE A 18 -8.02 -5.53 -11.27
CA PHE A 18 -6.85 -4.69 -11.63
C PHE A 18 -6.98 -3.26 -11.12
N LEU A 19 -8.21 -2.78 -10.90
CA LEU A 19 -8.47 -1.52 -10.21
C LEU A 19 -8.78 -1.83 -8.75
N PRO A 20 -7.93 -1.38 -7.80
CA PRO A 20 -8.14 -1.58 -6.38
C PRO A 20 -9.57 -1.28 -5.94
N GLY A 21 -10.19 -2.27 -5.31
CA GLY A 21 -11.55 -2.20 -4.78
C GLY A 21 -12.70 -2.52 -5.74
N LEU A 22 -12.53 -2.45 -7.07
CA LEU A 22 -13.63 -2.75 -8.00
C LEU A 22 -13.98 -4.25 -8.05
N GLY A 23 -12.99 -5.14 -7.90
CA GLY A 23 -13.23 -6.57 -7.76
C GLY A 23 -14.07 -6.91 -6.52
N HIS A 24 -13.80 -6.24 -5.40
CA HIS A 24 -14.56 -6.37 -4.16
C HIS A 24 -16.00 -5.89 -4.30
N PHE A 25 -16.22 -4.74 -4.92
CA PHE A 25 -17.57 -4.24 -5.19
C PHE A 25 -18.38 -5.19 -6.09
N TYR A 26 -17.73 -5.81 -7.07
CA TYR A 26 -18.38 -6.82 -7.90
C TYR A 26 -18.86 -8.05 -7.10
N LEU A 27 -18.13 -8.39 -6.03
CA LEU A 27 -18.46 -9.47 -5.09
C LEU A 27 -19.41 -9.03 -3.96
N GLY A 28 -19.82 -7.76 -3.91
CA GLY A 28 -20.67 -7.20 -2.84
C GLY A 28 -19.91 -6.82 -1.56
N LEU A 29 -18.58 -6.84 -1.57
CA LEU A 29 -17.71 -6.51 -0.43
C LEU A 29 -17.43 -5.00 -0.39
N MET A 30 -18.42 -4.23 0.06
CA MET A 30 -18.38 -2.77 0.03
C MET A 30 -17.30 -2.19 0.97
N GLN A 31 -17.16 -2.71 2.18
CA GLN A 31 -16.19 -2.17 3.15
C GLN A 31 -14.76 -2.35 2.65
N ARG A 32 -14.43 -3.54 2.16
CA ARG A 32 -13.09 -3.83 1.59
C ARG A 32 -12.79 -3.00 0.35
N GLY A 33 -13.75 -2.97 -0.58
CA GLY A 33 -13.56 -2.24 -1.83
C GLY A 33 -13.30 -0.75 -1.59
N LEU A 34 -14.03 -0.14 -0.67
CA LEU A 34 -13.83 1.26 -0.29
C LEU A 34 -12.45 1.49 0.34
N GLN A 35 -11.99 0.59 1.22
CA GLN A 35 -10.67 0.72 1.86
C GLN A 35 -9.54 0.66 0.83
N PHE A 36 -9.61 -0.24 -0.15
CA PHE A 36 -8.60 -0.30 -1.22
C PHE A 36 -8.64 0.90 -2.16
N MET A 37 -9.84 1.40 -2.50
CA MET A 37 -9.97 2.64 -3.27
C MET A 37 -9.35 3.82 -2.53
N LEU A 38 -9.68 3.99 -1.25
CA LEU A 38 -9.10 5.04 -0.42
C LEU A 38 -7.58 4.91 -0.34
N LEU A 39 -7.05 3.70 -0.12
CA LEU A 39 -5.61 3.49 -0.04
C LEU A 39 -4.90 3.89 -1.34
N LEU A 40 -5.45 3.48 -2.50
CA LEU A 40 -4.89 3.83 -3.80
C LEU A 40 -4.91 5.35 -4.03
N PHE A 41 -6.06 6.00 -3.84
CA PHE A 41 -6.17 7.44 -4.07
C PHE A 41 -5.32 8.24 -3.08
N CYS A 42 -5.23 7.81 -1.81
CA CYS A 42 -4.31 8.40 -0.86
C CYS A 42 -2.86 8.23 -1.30
N ALA A 43 -2.45 7.06 -1.79
CA ALA A 43 -1.09 6.85 -2.28
C ALA A 43 -0.76 7.74 -3.48
N ILE A 44 -1.67 7.84 -4.46
CA ILE A 44 -1.53 8.73 -5.63
C ILE A 44 -1.47 10.19 -5.19
N PHE A 45 -2.35 10.62 -4.29
CA PHE A 45 -2.32 11.99 -3.76
C PHE A 45 -0.97 12.29 -3.09
N MET A 46 -0.47 11.36 -2.29
CA MET A 46 0.82 11.51 -1.61
C MET A 46 2.01 11.57 -2.57
N THR A 47 1.94 11.00 -3.78
CA THR A 47 3.05 11.13 -4.76
C THR A 47 3.25 12.56 -5.23
N HIS A 48 2.23 13.41 -5.17
CA HIS A 48 2.37 14.84 -5.47
C HIS A 48 3.10 15.61 -4.38
N MET A 49 3.19 15.07 -3.16
CA MET A 49 3.89 15.69 -2.04
C MET A 49 5.27 15.09 -1.83
N VAL A 50 5.40 13.77 -2.03
CA VAL A 50 6.63 12.98 -1.87
C VAL A 50 6.67 11.88 -2.93
N GLU A 51 7.57 12.00 -3.91
CA GLU A 51 7.61 11.10 -5.09
C GLU A 51 7.78 9.63 -4.71
N MET A 52 8.51 9.35 -3.62
CA MET A 52 8.78 7.99 -3.12
C MET A 52 7.50 7.19 -2.82
N PHE A 53 6.37 7.85 -2.56
CA PHE A 53 5.09 7.18 -2.33
C PHE A 53 4.60 6.37 -3.53
N ALA A 54 5.10 6.65 -4.75
CA ALA A 54 4.78 5.87 -5.94
C ALA A 54 5.11 4.39 -5.77
N PHE A 55 6.07 4.04 -4.90
CA PHE A 55 6.41 2.66 -4.56
C PHE A 55 5.26 1.88 -3.91
N PHE A 56 4.36 2.53 -3.18
CA PHE A 56 3.23 1.85 -2.53
C PHE A 56 2.12 1.49 -3.51
N ILE A 57 1.97 2.23 -4.62
CA ILE A 57 0.92 1.98 -5.62
C ILE A 57 0.92 0.52 -6.12
N PRO A 58 2.03 -0.05 -6.63
CA PRO A 58 2.02 -1.44 -7.09
C PRO A 58 1.72 -2.43 -5.95
N ILE A 59 2.19 -2.18 -4.73
CA ILE A 59 1.92 -3.03 -3.56
C ILE A 59 0.41 -3.08 -3.28
N ILE A 60 -0.25 -1.91 -3.27
CA ILE A 60 -1.70 -1.78 -3.05
C ILE A 60 -2.47 -2.50 -4.16
N VAL A 61 -2.06 -2.32 -5.42
CA VAL A 61 -2.70 -2.96 -6.57
C VAL A 61 -2.60 -4.48 -6.49
N PHE A 62 -1.41 -5.04 -6.31
CA PHE A 62 -1.25 -6.49 -6.23
C PHE A 62 -1.96 -7.08 -5.02
N TYR A 63 -1.87 -6.44 -3.85
CA TYR A 63 -2.58 -6.93 -2.66
C TYR A 63 -4.10 -6.91 -2.86
N SER A 64 -4.66 -5.80 -3.35
CA SER A 64 -6.09 -5.71 -3.66
C SER A 64 -6.51 -6.74 -4.70
N TYR A 65 -5.68 -6.99 -5.71
CA TYR A 65 -5.96 -7.97 -6.75
C TYR A 65 -6.06 -9.38 -6.16
N PHE A 66 -5.04 -9.82 -5.42
CA PHE A 66 -5.02 -11.14 -4.81
C PHE A 66 -6.11 -11.32 -3.75
N ASP A 67 -6.42 -10.29 -2.96
CA ASP A 67 -7.51 -10.33 -1.97
C ASP A 67 -8.87 -10.55 -2.68
N ALA A 68 -9.16 -9.81 -3.76
CA ALA A 68 -10.39 -10.01 -4.53
C ALA A 68 -10.47 -11.42 -5.15
N LEU A 69 -9.36 -11.97 -5.64
CA LEU A 69 -9.32 -13.35 -6.16
C LEU A 69 -9.56 -14.40 -5.09
N GLN A 70 -9.07 -14.18 -3.87
CA GLN A 70 -9.31 -15.08 -2.74
C GLN A 70 -10.80 -15.12 -2.39
N TYR A 71 -11.47 -13.96 -2.34
CA TYR A 71 -12.92 -13.89 -2.10
C TYR A 71 -13.75 -14.47 -3.24
N HIS A 72 -13.29 -14.32 -4.48
CA HIS A 72 -13.92 -14.99 -5.62
C HIS A 72 -13.75 -16.52 -5.56
N SER A 73 -12.64 -17.03 -5.01
CA SER A 73 -12.48 -18.48 -4.77
C SER A 73 -13.50 -18.98 -3.76
N LYS A 74 -13.66 -18.28 -2.63
CA LYS A 74 -14.66 -18.60 -1.59
C LYS A 74 -16.09 -18.59 -2.12
N TYR A 75 -16.42 -17.56 -2.90
CA TYR A 75 -17.72 -17.47 -3.58
C TYR A 75 -17.99 -18.68 -4.47
N ARG A 76 -16.96 -19.18 -5.18
CA ARG A 76 -17.06 -20.35 -6.06
C ARG A 76 -17.29 -21.65 -5.29
N GLU A 77 -16.79 -21.72 -4.07
CA GLU A 77 -16.98 -22.85 -3.15
C GLU A 77 -18.35 -22.79 -2.42
N ASN A 78 -19.21 -21.82 -2.79
CA ASN A 78 -20.49 -21.51 -2.15
C ASN A 78 -20.34 -21.18 -0.65
N GLU A 79 -19.17 -20.67 -0.25
CA GLU A 79 -18.99 -20.10 1.08
C GLU A 79 -19.71 -18.76 1.17
N GLU A 80 -20.32 -18.47 2.32
CA GLU A 80 -20.88 -17.15 2.60
C GLU A 80 -19.76 -16.11 2.67
N LEU A 81 -19.89 -15.05 1.88
CA LEU A 81 -18.95 -13.94 1.89
C LEU A 81 -19.30 -12.97 3.02
N ILE A 82 -18.44 -12.91 4.04
CA ILE A 82 -18.56 -11.93 5.13
C ILE A 82 -17.71 -10.70 4.78
N ASP A 83 -18.36 -9.55 4.65
CA ASP A 83 -17.71 -8.26 4.40
C ASP A 83 -17.09 -7.71 5.70
N GLU A 84 -15.92 -8.21 6.04
CA GLU A 84 -15.09 -7.66 7.11
C GLU A 84 -14.14 -6.58 6.58
N PRO A 85 -13.88 -5.49 7.31
CA PRO A 85 -12.89 -4.50 6.91
C PRO A 85 -11.49 -5.14 6.80
N VAL A 86 -10.70 -4.71 5.83
CA VAL A 86 -9.29 -5.14 5.66
C VAL A 86 -8.49 -4.78 6.90
N PHE A 87 -8.66 -3.55 7.38
CA PHE A 87 -8.08 -3.10 8.63
C PHE A 87 -9.10 -3.17 9.76
N LYS A 88 -8.93 -4.14 10.66
CA LYS A 88 -9.74 -4.24 11.88
C LYS A 88 -9.39 -3.07 12.81
N GLN A 89 -10.38 -2.32 13.25
CA GLN A 89 -10.20 -1.14 14.12
C GLN A 89 -9.35 -1.43 15.37
N ASN A 90 -9.47 -2.65 15.92
CA ASN A 90 -8.71 -3.07 17.10
C ASN A 90 -7.20 -3.27 16.83
N LEU A 91 -6.79 -3.47 15.57
CA LEU A 91 -5.38 -3.59 15.19
C LEU A 91 -4.73 -2.20 15.00
N ILE A 92 -5.52 -1.17 14.69
CA ILE A 92 -5.07 0.21 14.50
C ILE A 92 -5.20 0.98 15.83
N ARG A 93 -4.63 0.44 16.93
CA ARG A 93 -4.47 1.21 18.16
C ARG A 93 -3.17 2.01 18.07
N VAL A 94 -3.13 2.97 17.15
CA VAL A 94 -1.92 3.74 16.88
C VAL A 94 -1.76 4.79 17.98
N ASN A 95 -0.60 4.79 18.62
CA ASN A 95 -0.24 5.82 19.59
C ASN A 95 -0.23 7.19 18.90
N LYS A 96 -0.90 8.19 19.49
CA LYS A 96 -0.89 9.58 18.98
C LYS A 96 0.52 10.12 18.76
N ALA A 97 1.48 9.70 19.59
CA ALA A 97 2.89 10.04 19.42
C ALA A 97 3.49 9.47 18.12
N VAL A 98 3.13 8.24 17.74
CA VAL A 98 3.58 7.62 16.48
C VAL A 98 3.00 8.36 15.29
N ILE A 99 1.71 8.73 15.35
CA ILE A 99 1.08 9.57 14.33
C ILE A 99 1.82 10.89 14.20
N ALA A 100 2.10 11.58 15.33
CA ALA A 100 2.83 12.84 15.34
C ALA A 100 4.24 12.70 14.73
N TRP A 101 4.98 11.65 15.08
CA TRP A 101 6.31 11.39 14.52
C TRP A 101 6.27 11.13 13.01
N ILE A 102 5.26 10.40 12.51
CA ILE A 102 5.07 10.18 11.07
C ILE A 102 4.82 11.53 10.37
N PHE A 103 3.95 12.38 10.92
CA PHE A 103 3.67 13.70 10.35
C PHE A 103 4.90 14.62 10.37
N ILE A 104 5.68 14.62 11.45
CA ILE A 104 6.93 15.38 11.55
C ILE A 104 7.95 14.89 10.51
N GLY A 105 8.15 13.58 10.39
CA GLY A 105 9.05 12.99 9.41
C GLY A 105 8.62 13.28 7.98
N PHE A 106 7.34 13.14 7.67
CA PHE A 106 6.78 13.44 6.35
C PHE A 106 6.90 14.93 6.00
N GLY A 107 6.59 15.83 6.95
CA GLY A 107 6.79 17.27 6.78
C GLY A 107 8.25 17.63 6.54
N GLY A 108 9.19 17.01 7.26
CA GLY A 108 10.62 17.19 7.06
C GLY A 108 11.12 16.72 5.69
N LEU A 109 10.69 15.53 5.26
CA LEU A 109 11.02 15.00 3.93
C LEU A 109 10.47 15.89 2.81
N SER A 110 9.21 16.32 2.92
CA SER A 110 8.59 17.20 1.94
C SER A 110 9.31 18.56 1.86
N LEU A 111 9.75 19.13 3.00
CA LEU A 111 10.56 20.34 2.99
C LEU A 111 11.91 20.13 2.31
N LEU A 112 12.59 18.99 2.54
CA LEU A 112 13.87 18.68 1.89
C LEU A 112 13.72 18.54 0.37
N GLU A 113 12.70 17.80 -0.09
CA GLU A 113 12.45 17.61 -1.52
C GLU A 113 12.09 18.94 -2.21
N ASN A 114 11.23 19.76 -1.60
CA ASN A 114 10.78 21.01 -2.22
C ASN A 114 11.76 22.18 -2.06
N SER A 115 12.64 22.16 -1.05
CA SER A 115 13.65 23.22 -0.86
C SER A 115 14.89 23.03 -1.73
N ALA A 116 15.12 21.82 -2.26
CA ALA A 116 16.25 21.53 -3.14
C ALA A 116 16.25 22.40 -4.40
N ASP A 117 15.08 22.75 -4.94
CA ASP A 117 14.97 23.56 -6.15
C ASP A 117 15.24 25.07 -5.91
N TYR A 118 15.07 25.56 -4.68
CA TYR A 118 15.32 26.97 -4.30
C TYR A 118 16.78 27.23 -3.90
N LEU A 119 17.58 26.19 -3.66
CA LEU A 119 18.98 26.28 -3.23
C LEU A 119 19.92 26.10 -4.45
N GLN A 120 19.90 27.05 -5.39
CA GLN A 120 20.82 27.06 -6.56
C GLN A 120 22.28 27.33 -6.17
N LEU A 121 22.95 26.33 -5.60
CA LEU A 121 24.41 26.18 -5.66
C LEU A 121 24.67 24.92 -6.48
N SER A 122 25.48 25.00 -7.54
CA SER A 122 25.65 24.00 -8.60
C SER A 122 26.20 22.64 -8.15
N ILE A 123 25.43 21.92 -7.34
CA ILE A 123 25.51 20.50 -7.01
C ILE A 123 24.06 20.03 -7.08
N ASP A 124 23.77 19.03 -7.90
CA ASP A 124 22.42 18.50 -8.02
C ASP A 124 22.10 17.66 -6.77
N PHE A 125 21.64 18.36 -5.72
CA PHE A 125 21.36 17.79 -4.42
C PHE A 125 20.31 16.68 -4.46
N ASN A 126 19.47 16.62 -5.50
CA ASN A 126 18.53 15.50 -5.72
C ASN A 126 19.27 14.18 -5.95
N ILE A 127 20.39 14.21 -6.67
CA ILE A 127 21.25 13.04 -6.87
C ILE A 127 21.94 12.65 -5.56
N LEU A 128 22.49 13.62 -4.83
CA LEU A 128 23.16 13.37 -3.56
C LEU A 128 22.22 12.81 -2.49
N TYR A 129 21.01 13.36 -2.39
CA TYR A 129 19.97 12.88 -1.47
C TYR A 129 19.50 11.47 -1.81
N LYS A 130 19.25 11.15 -3.08
CA LYS A 130 18.88 9.79 -3.52
C LYS A 130 19.99 8.77 -3.19
N ILE A 131 21.26 9.17 -3.33
CA ILE A 131 22.42 8.34 -2.96
C ILE A 131 22.51 8.14 -1.44
N ILE A 132 22.30 9.17 -0.64
CA ILE A 132 22.35 9.06 0.82
C ILE A 132 21.19 8.20 1.35
N VAL A 133 19.98 8.42 0.86
CA VAL A 133 18.78 7.67 1.26
C VAL A 133 18.93 6.18 0.90
N SER A 134 19.38 5.87 -0.33
CA SER A 134 19.63 4.47 -0.73
C SER A 134 20.72 3.81 0.11
N ALA A 135 21.81 4.53 0.44
CA ALA A 135 22.87 3.99 1.30
C ALA A 135 22.39 3.68 2.72
N VAL A 136 21.54 4.54 3.31
CA VAL A 136 20.96 4.30 4.64
C VAL A 136 20.05 3.07 4.63
N PHE A 137 19.20 2.90 3.62
CA PHE A 137 18.35 1.71 3.49
C PHE A 137 19.17 0.42 3.35
N VAL A 138 20.26 0.44 2.58
CA VAL A 138 21.19 -0.70 2.45
C VAL A 138 21.83 -1.04 3.80
N ILE A 139 22.31 -0.04 4.55
CA ILE A 139 22.93 -0.25 5.88
C ILE A 139 21.92 -0.84 6.87
N ILE A 140 20.69 -0.32 6.89
CA ILE A 140 19.63 -0.83 7.76
C ILE A 140 19.24 -2.26 7.35
N GLY A 141 19.10 -2.52 6.05
CA GLY A 141 18.81 -3.86 5.53
C GLY A 141 19.88 -4.88 5.90
N ILE A 142 21.15 -4.52 5.75
CA ILE A 142 22.29 -5.36 6.16
C ILE A 142 22.27 -5.59 7.68
N ARG A 143 22.03 -4.56 8.48
CA ARG A 143 21.98 -4.68 9.95
C ARG A 143 20.85 -5.61 10.42
N ILE A 144 19.73 -5.64 9.71
CA ILE A 144 18.60 -6.54 9.97
C ILE A 144 18.94 -7.97 9.56
N LEU A 145 19.59 -8.19 8.40
CA LEU A 145 20.01 -9.51 7.93
C LEU A 145 21.04 -10.18 8.86
N ILE A 146 21.87 -9.39 9.53
CA ILE A 146 22.90 -9.88 10.46
C ILE A 146 22.31 -10.20 11.86
N GLY A 147 20.98 -10.23 12.02
CA GLY A 147 20.21 -10.54 13.24
C GLY A 147 21.01 -11.08 14.45
N LYS A 148 20.94 -10.38 15.60
CA LYS A 148 21.66 -10.79 16.81
C LYS A 148 21.36 -12.27 17.15
N PRO A 149 22.38 -13.08 17.51
CA PRO A 149 22.16 -14.45 17.96
C PRO A 149 21.24 -14.43 19.19
N LYS A 150 20.24 -15.33 19.20
CA LYS A 150 19.37 -15.55 20.35
C LYS A 150 20.23 -15.93 21.55
N GLU A 151 20.26 -15.07 22.58
CA GLU A 151 20.59 -15.53 23.93
C GLU A 151 19.38 -16.33 24.42
N GLU A 152 19.52 -17.65 24.43
CA GLU A 152 18.64 -18.55 25.15
C GLU A 152 18.89 -18.36 26.65
N VAL A 153 17.84 -17.98 27.39
CA VAL A 153 17.73 -18.16 28.85
C VAL A 153 16.46 -18.93 29.10
#